data_AF-A0A951MU33-F1
#
_entry.id   AF-A0A951MU33-F1
#
_cell.length_a   1.000
_cell.length_b   1.000
_cell.length_c   1.000
_cell.angle_alpha   90.00
_cell.angle_beta   90.00
_cell.angle_gamma   90.00
#
_symmetry.space_group_name_H-M   'P 1'
#
loop_
_entity.id
_entity.type
_entity.pdbx_description
1 polymer ?
#
loop_
_entity_poly.entity_id
_entity_poly.type
_entity_poly.pdbx_seq_one_letter_code
_entity_poly.pdbx_strand_id
1 'polypeptide(L)' 'MDRSALPKSIEELAERMHGAAPPRRDDQSRTWDGRVLDTKEAVLEFLAEVEEARKSGRSLDPHANQR' A
#
# COMPACT_ATOMS: atom_id res chain seq x y z
N MET A 1 0.34 -1.18 -16.49
CA MET A 1 0.47 0.06 -15.70
C MET A 1 1.55 0.91 -16.34
N ASP A 2 1.22 2.14 -16.73
CA ASP A 2 2.22 3.10 -17.21
C ASP A 2 3.08 3.56 -16.01
N ARG A 3 4.37 3.25 -16.06
CA ARG A 3 5.30 3.57 -14.97
C ARG A 3 5.63 5.07 -14.90
N SER A 4 5.31 5.84 -15.94
CA SER A 4 5.52 7.29 -15.96
C SER A 4 4.58 8.05 -15.01
N ALA A 5 3.47 7.42 -14.60
CA ALA A 5 2.48 8.00 -13.70
C ALA A 5 2.81 7.79 -12.20
N LEU A 6 3.74 6.88 -11.88
CA LEU A 6 4.13 6.61 -10.49
C LEU A 6 5.00 7.74 -9.94
N PRO A 7 4.82 8.12 -8.66
CA PRO A 7 5.69 9.10 -8.01
C PRO A 7 7.12 8.56 -7.94
N LYS A 8 8.08 9.44 -8.20
CA LYS A 8 9.51 9.09 -8.27
C LYS A 8 10.18 9.09 -6.90
N SER A 9 9.52 9.67 -5.89
CA SER A 9 9.98 9.67 -4.49
C SER A 9 8.83 9.66 -3.49
N ILE A 10 9.16 9.45 -2.21
CA ILE A 10 8.20 9.49 -1.10
C ILE A 10 7.68 10.92 -0.91
N GLU A 11 8.54 11.92 -1.11
CA GLU A 11 8.20 13.34 -1.02
C GLU A 11 7.19 13.73 -2.12
N GLU A 12 7.43 13.29 -3.37
CA GLU A 12 6.48 13.54 -4.47
C GLU A 12 5.12 12.87 -4.19
N LEU A 13 5.12 11.66 -3.62
CA LEU A 13 3.89 11.01 -3.19
C LEU A 13 3.17 11.79 -2.08
N ALA A 14 3.91 12.27 -1.08
CA ALA A 14 3.35 13.04 0.03
C ALA A 14 2.74 14.37 -0.44
N GLU A 15 3.43 15.09 -1.33
CA GLU A 15 2.91 16.32 -1.94
C GLU A 15 1.65 16.07 -2.77
N ARG A 16 1.64 15.00 -3.56
CA ARG A 16 0.43 14.59 -4.31
C ARG A 16 -0.74 14.26 -3.37
N MET A 17 -0.47 13.64 -2.23
CA MET A 17 -1.52 13.27 -1.27
C MET A 17 -2.03 14.47 -0.47
N HIS A 18 -1.19 15.47 -0.21
CA HIS A 18 -1.59 16.70 0.46
C HIS A 18 -2.64 17.48 -0.37
N GLY A 19 -2.54 17.46 -1.70
CA GLY A 19 -3.50 18.10 -2.61
C GLY A 19 -4.66 17.20 -3.05
N ALA A 20 -4.69 15.94 -2.62
CA ALA A 20 -5.69 14.99 -3.09
C ALA A 20 -7.07 15.34 -2.52
N ALA A 21 -8.11 15.12 -3.33
CA ALA A 21 -9.48 15.17 -2.84
C ALA A 21 -9.66 14.15 -1.70
N PRO A 22 -10.49 14.45 -0.70
CA PRO A 22 -10.87 13.46 0.30
C PRO A 22 -11.38 12.17 -0.37
N PRO A 23 -11.08 11.00 0.21
CA PRO A 23 -11.58 9.75 -0.33
C PRO A 23 -13.12 9.75 -0.37
N ARG A 24 -13.67 9.22 -1.45
CA ARG A 24 -15.10 9.00 -1.62
C ARG A 24 -15.51 7.74 -0.86
N ARG A 25 -16.82 7.61 -0.64
CA ARG A 25 -17.39 6.48 0.10
C ARG A 25 -17.13 5.12 -0.56
N ASP A 26 -16.90 5.10 -1.87
CA ASP A 26 -16.62 3.94 -2.69
C ASP A 26 -15.12 3.69 -2.93
N ASP A 27 -14.24 4.56 -2.42
CA ASP A 27 -12.79 4.35 -2.53
C ASP A 27 -12.36 3.15 -1.65
N GLN A 28 -11.47 2.32 -2.19
CA GLN A 28 -10.98 1.11 -1.54
C GLN A 28 -9.48 1.17 -1.32
N SER A 29 -9.05 0.83 -0.11
CA SER A 29 -7.66 0.53 0.20
C SER A 29 -7.34 -0.90 -0.25
N ARG A 30 -6.27 -1.09 -1.03
CA ARG A 30 -5.81 -2.41 -1.48
C ARG A 30 -4.34 -2.62 -1.20
N THR A 31 -3.99 -3.83 -0.80
CA THR A 31 -2.61 -4.28 -0.61
C THR A 31 -1.95 -4.59 -1.96
N TRP A 32 -0.62 -4.76 -1.97
CA TRP A 32 0.15 -5.10 -3.19
C TRP A 32 -0.20 -6.47 -3.79
N ASP A 33 -0.66 -7.41 -2.97
CA ASP A 33 -1.18 -8.71 -3.38
C ASP A 33 -2.68 -8.68 -3.76
N GLY A 34 -3.30 -7.50 -3.75
CA GLY A 34 -4.65 -7.29 -4.25
C GLY A 34 -5.78 -7.52 -3.24
N ARG A 35 -5.48 -7.77 -1.97
CA ARG A 35 -6.49 -7.85 -0.90
C ARG A 35 -7.10 -6.47 -0.66
N VAL A 36 -8.40 -6.45 -0.39
CA VAL A 36 -9.14 -5.23 -0.05
C VAL A 36 -9.12 -5.04 1.48
N LEU A 37 -8.89 -3.82 1.93
CA LEU A 37 -8.88 -3.42 3.34
C LEU A 37 -10.09 -2.50 3.61
N ASP A 38 -11.29 -3.09 3.60
CA ASP A 38 -12.58 -2.40 3.73
C ASP A 38 -13.16 -2.41 5.15
N THR A 39 -12.55 -3.19 6.05
CA THR A 39 -12.94 -3.30 7.46
C THR A 39 -11.77 -2.98 8.38
N LYS A 40 -12.08 -2.54 9.60
CA LYS A 40 -11.06 -2.28 10.63
C LYS A 40 -10.27 -3.55 10.95
N GLU A 41 -10.95 -4.69 11.00
CA GLU A 41 -10.38 -5.99 11.29
C GLU A 41 -9.36 -6.38 10.21
N ALA A 42 -9.71 -6.27 8.93
CA ALA A 42 -8.79 -6.53 7.82
C ALA A 42 -7.55 -5.62 7.84
N VAL A 43 -7.73 -4.34 8.18
CA VAL A 43 -6.61 -3.40 8.34
C VAL A 43 -5.69 -3.84 9.47
N LEU A 44 -6.23 -4.19 10.64
CA LEU A 44 -5.44 -4.59 11.79
C LEU A 44 -4.68 -5.90 11.56
N GLU A 45 -5.32 -6.88 10.92
CA GLU A 45 -4.67 -8.14 10.52
C GLU A 45 -3.50 -7.89 9.57
N PHE A 46 -3.70 -7.03 8.56
CA PHE A 46 -2.63 -6.67 7.63
C PHE A 46 -1.49 -5.93 8.33
N LEU A 47 -1.77 -5.01 9.27
CA LEU A 47 -0.73 -4.32 10.03
C LEU A 47 0.09 -5.28 10.91
N ALA A 48 -0.55 -6.30 11.50
CA ALA A 48 0.15 -7.35 12.23
C ALA A 48 1.07 -8.17 11.30
N GLU A 49 0.59 -8.51 10.10
CA GLU A 49 1.41 -9.19 9.08
C GLU A 49 2.63 -8.36 8.64
N VAL A 50 2.44 -7.06 8.40
CA VAL A 50 3.52 -6.11 8.08
C VAL A 50 4.58 -6.07 9.18
N GLU A 51 4.16 -6.04 10.44
CA GLU A 51 5.07 -5.99 11.57
C GLU A 51 5.90 -7.28 11.69
N GLU A 52 5.27 -8.45 11.51
CA GLU A 52 5.98 -9.73 11.49
C GLU A 52 6.92 -9.87 10.28
N ALA A 53 6.52 -9.36 9.11
CA ALA A 53 7.37 -9.32 7.93
C ALA A 53 8.61 -8.45 8.17
N ARG A 54 8.44 -7.28 8.80
CA ARG A 54 9.55 -6.39 9.19
C ARG A 54 10.52 -7.08 10.15
N LYS A 55 10.01 -7.73 11.21
CA LYS A 55 10.86 -8.45 12.19
C LYS A 55 11.64 -9.61 11.55
N SER A 56 11.04 -10.30 10.60
CA SER A 56 11.64 -11.46 9.93
C SER A 56 12.49 -11.10 8.69
N GLY A 57 12.58 -9.82 8.32
CA GLY A 57 13.28 -9.37 7.10
C GLY A 57 12.62 -9.86 5.81
N ARG A 58 11.35 -10.24 5.87
CA ARG A 58 10.60 -10.82 4.74
C ARG A 58 9.86 -9.71 3.99
N SER A 59 9.86 -9.77 2.66
CA SER A 59 9.10 -8.82 1.83
C SER A 59 7.64 -9.26 1.70
N LEU A 60 6.72 -8.31 1.72
CA LEU A 60 5.30 -8.51 1.38
C LEU A 60 4.99 -8.14 -0.07
N ASP A 61 5.98 -7.67 -0.83
CA ASP A 61 5.83 -7.45 -2.27
C ASP A 61 5.88 -8.81 -2.99
N PRO A 62 4.79 -9.24 -3.66
CA PRO A 62 4.74 -10.50 -4.39
C PRO A 62 5.75 -10.58 -5.54
N HIS A 63 6.36 -9.45 -5.94
CA HIS A 63 7.37 -9.37 -7.01
C HIS A 63 8.81 -9.30 -6.48
N ALA A 64 9.03 -9.26 -5.16
CA ALA A 64 10.37 -9.07 -4.59
C ALA A 64 11.37 -10.19 -4.95
N ASN A 65 10.90 -11.39 -5.29
CA ASN A 65 11.72 -12.55 -5.64
C ASN A 65 11.91 -12.78 -7.16
N GLN A 66 11.47 -11.85 -8.03
CA GLN A 66 11.57 -12.01 -9.49
C GLN A 66 12.77 -11.28 -10.12
N ARG A 67 13.84 -11.03 -9.37
CA ARG A 67 15.06 -10.34 -9.84
C ARG A 67 16.29 -11.23 -9.78
#